data_AF-A0AAV6C680-F1
#
_entry.id   AF-A0AAV6C680-F1
#
_cell.length_a   1.000
_cell.length_b   1.000
_cell.length_c   1.000
_cell.angle_alpha   90.00
_cell.angle_beta   90.00
_cell.angle_gamma   90.00
#
_symmetry.space_group_name_H-M   'P 1'
#
loop_
_entity.id
_entity.type
_entity.pdbx_description
1 polymer ?
#
loop_
_entity_poly.entity_id
_entity_poly.type
_entity_poly.pdbx_seq_one_letter_code
_entity_poly.pdbx_strand_id
1 'polypeptide(L)'
;MSPFSLIRPAYSAAFRSGWIWLIQFLGNIALFVLFVLWLRIPEAHFWQVAASVLCAVGLLCGALVLHGGTLDYFRDRTADGQACLGAAFGRAFRHVAAFAIWLFIAYVLWIQFNHLDAFSEQIPTFLRSEFPVWLRRLITLNALENAYAAGQFVLQWIVAVGLLLPPALQTANLGFRGFGKKGFAAWGRTIARLDYWIVVAIAALIGVWAANWDLSWRPTGPNATPNMETVSLVLRLLLAYLLMIASWLTTCSMLGACAARSGDSGGKPAA
;
A
#
# COMPACT_ATOMS: atom_id res chain seq x y z
N MET A 1 -18.70 14.67 16.84
CA MET A 1 -18.27 14.86 15.44
C MET A 1 -18.54 13.57 14.67
N SER A 2 -19.08 13.63 13.45
CA SER A 2 -19.41 12.41 12.70
C SER A 2 -18.12 11.70 12.22
N PRO A 3 -18.10 10.35 12.20
CA PRO A 3 -16.98 9.55 11.70
C PRO A 3 -16.73 9.70 10.18
N PHE A 4 -17.50 10.54 9.50
CA PHE A 4 -17.41 10.75 8.06
C PHE A 4 -16.81 12.12 7.69
N SER A 5 -16.48 12.95 8.68
CA SER A 5 -16.02 14.33 8.43
C SER A 5 -14.65 14.43 7.72
N LEU A 6 -13.82 13.39 7.78
CA LEU A 6 -12.50 13.36 7.11
C LEU A 6 -12.49 12.69 5.74
N ILE A 7 -13.50 11.89 5.42
CA ILE A 7 -13.49 11.08 4.20
C ILE A 7 -13.59 11.98 2.98
N ARG A 8 -14.66 12.79 2.89
CA ARG A 8 -14.88 13.70 1.75
C ARG A 8 -13.67 14.59 1.41
N PRO A 9 -13.04 15.31 2.37
CA PRO A 9 -11.88 16.13 2.06
C PRO A 9 -10.66 15.30 1.64
N ALA A 10 -10.45 14.11 2.20
CA ALA A 10 -9.33 13.23 1.81
C ALA A 10 -9.45 12.77 0.34
N TYR A 11 -10.64 12.32 -0.08
CA TYR A 11 -10.88 11.97 -1.48
C TYR A 11 -10.68 13.19 -2.39
N SER A 12 -11.26 14.34 -2.02
CA SER A 12 -11.11 15.56 -2.82
C SER A 12 -9.63 15.98 -2.99
N ALA A 13 -8.81 15.85 -1.95
CA ALA A 13 -7.40 16.20 -2.02
C ALA A 13 -6.60 15.21 -2.91
N ALA A 14 -6.91 13.91 -2.84
CA ALA A 14 -6.27 12.88 -3.66
C ALA A 14 -6.51 13.10 -5.17
N PHE A 15 -7.70 13.52 -5.58
CA PHE A 15 -8.03 13.71 -7.00
C PHE A 15 -7.72 15.12 -7.53
N ARG A 16 -7.48 16.12 -6.68
CA ARG A 16 -7.18 17.50 -7.10
C ARG A 16 -5.74 17.71 -7.57
N SER A 17 -4.82 16.79 -7.28
CA SER A 17 -3.39 16.96 -7.54
C SER A 17 -2.94 16.17 -8.78
N GLY A 18 -3.23 16.68 -9.98
CA GLY A 18 -2.84 15.99 -11.23
C GLY A 18 -1.34 15.69 -11.35
N TRP A 19 -0.49 16.52 -10.76
CA TRP A 19 0.96 16.28 -10.73
C TRP A 19 1.38 15.09 -9.87
N ILE A 20 0.76 14.84 -8.70
CA ILE A 20 1.13 13.68 -7.88
C ILE A 20 0.68 12.39 -8.56
N TRP A 21 -0.46 12.44 -9.25
CA TRP A 21 -0.94 11.35 -10.11
C TRP A 21 0.09 11.02 -11.20
N LEU A 22 0.57 12.03 -11.92
CA LEU A 22 1.57 11.84 -12.96
C LEU A 22 2.89 11.29 -12.41
N ILE A 23 3.36 11.84 -11.28
CA ILE A 23 4.59 11.36 -10.62
C ILE A 23 4.45 9.91 -10.16
N GLN A 24 3.31 9.54 -9.55
CA GLN A 24 3.07 8.16 -9.16
C GLN A 24 2.94 7.23 -10.35
N PHE A 25 2.21 7.64 -11.38
CA PHE A 25 2.00 6.85 -12.59
C PHE A 25 3.32 6.58 -13.32
N LEU A 26 4.08 7.64 -13.64
CA LEU A 26 5.36 7.53 -14.34
C LEU A 26 6.46 6.96 -13.45
N GLY A 27 6.48 7.31 -12.17
CA GLY A 27 7.48 6.83 -11.21
C GLY A 27 7.40 5.31 -11.02
N ASN A 28 6.20 4.76 -10.83
CA ASN A 28 6.02 3.32 -10.71
C ASN A 28 6.31 2.58 -12.04
N ILE A 29 5.97 3.17 -13.20
CA ILE A 29 6.38 2.61 -14.51
C ILE A 29 7.91 2.59 -14.63
N ALA A 30 8.58 3.69 -14.28
CA ALA A 30 10.04 3.78 -14.33
C ALA A 30 10.69 2.76 -13.39
N LEU A 31 10.16 2.58 -12.17
CA LEU A 31 10.62 1.55 -11.23
C LEU A 31 10.41 0.14 -11.79
N PHE A 32 9.26 -0.13 -12.41
CA PHE A 32 8.99 -1.43 -13.01
C PHE A 32 9.90 -1.73 -14.20
N VAL A 33 10.14 -0.74 -15.07
CA VAL A 33 11.11 -0.87 -16.18
C VAL A 33 12.51 -1.11 -15.63
N LEU A 34 12.94 -0.36 -14.61
CA LEU A 34 14.23 -0.55 -13.98
C LEU A 34 14.35 -1.94 -13.31
N PHE A 35 13.27 -2.46 -12.73
CA PHE A 35 13.22 -3.81 -12.18
C PHE A 35 13.37 -4.88 -13.25
N VAL A 36 12.67 -4.72 -14.39
CA VAL A 36 12.83 -5.64 -15.54
C VAL A 36 14.24 -5.58 -16.12
N LEU A 37 14.85 -4.39 -16.20
CA LEU A 37 16.23 -4.23 -16.65
C LEU A 37 17.22 -4.87 -15.66
N TRP A 38 16.99 -4.70 -14.36
CA TRP A 38 17.78 -5.31 -13.30
C TRP A 38 17.78 -6.85 -13.39
N LEU A 39 16.61 -7.47 -13.61
CA LEU A 39 16.49 -8.92 -13.81
C LEU A 39 17.22 -9.46 -15.06
N ARG A 40 17.58 -8.59 -16.01
CA ARG A 40 18.31 -8.96 -17.22
C ARG A 40 19.82 -8.84 -17.06
N ILE A 41 20.34 -8.37 -15.93
CA ILE A 41 21.77 -8.26 -15.69
C ILE A 41 22.34 -9.67 -15.49
N PRO A 42 23.25 -10.14 -16.35
CA PRO A 42 23.92 -11.42 -16.15
C PRO A 42 24.90 -11.34 -14.97
N GLU A 43 25.11 -12.41 -14.21
CA GLU A 43 25.96 -12.41 -13.00
C GLU A 43 27.29 -13.18 -13.19
N ALA A 44 27.90 -13.08 -14.37
CA ALA A 44 29.12 -13.82 -14.71
C ALA A 44 30.42 -13.13 -14.26
N HIS A 45 30.40 -11.80 -14.08
CA HIS A 45 31.57 -11.00 -13.72
C HIS A 45 31.31 -10.08 -12.52
N PHE A 46 32.37 -9.78 -11.75
CA PHE A 46 32.27 -8.93 -10.56
C PHE A 46 31.64 -7.55 -10.84
N TRP A 47 31.94 -6.91 -11.98
CA TRP A 47 31.34 -5.62 -12.34
C TRP A 47 29.83 -5.72 -12.56
N GLN A 48 29.33 -6.88 -13.02
CA GLN A 48 27.90 -7.12 -13.20
C GLN A 48 27.20 -7.29 -11.86
N VAL A 49 27.85 -7.98 -10.90
CA VAL A 49 27.37 -8.07 -9.52
C VAL A 49 27.30 -6.68 -8.88
N ALA A 50 28.35 -5.87 -9.03
CA ALA A 50 28.35 -4.49 -8.54
C ALA A 50 27.24 -3.64 -9.16
N ALA A 51 27.04 -3.75 -10.48
CA ALA A 51 25.94 -3.07 -11.19
C ALA A 51 24.57 -3.56 -10.70
N SER A 52 24.40 -4.86 -10.49
CA SER A 52 23.17 -5.45 -9.95
C SER A 52 22.84 -4.90 -8.56
N VAL A 53 23.83 -4.83 -7.66
CA VAL A 53 23.66 -4.26 -6.31
C VAL A 53 23.29 -2.77 -6.40
N LEU A 54 23.97 -1.98 -7.25
CA LEU A 54 23.65 -0.57 -7.43
C LEU A 54 22.23 -0.36 -7.99
N CYS A 55 21.81 -1.19 -8.95
CA CYS A 55 20.44 -1.18 -9.48
C CYS A 55 19.41 -1.53 -8.40
N ALA A 56 19.68 -2.56 -7.59
CA ALA A 56 18.80 -2.95 -6.49
C ALA A 56 18.66 -1.84 -5.43
N VAL A 57 19.77 -1.19 -5.05
CA VAL A 57 19.76 -0.02 -4.15
C VAL A 57 19.02 1.15 -4.79
N GLY A 58 19.24 1.43 -6.07
CA GLY A 58 18.54 2.48 -6.81
C GLY A 58 17.03 2.25 -6.87
N LEU A 59 16.60 1.01 -7.12
CA LEU A 59 15.19 0.59 -7.08
C LEU A 59 14.58 0.82 -5.71
N LEU A 60 15.25 0.34 -4.66
CA LEU A 60 14.79 0.49 -3.29
C LEU A 60 14.67 1.96 -2.89
N CYS A 61 15.72 2.75 -3.12
CA CYS A 61 15.72 4.19 -2.84
C CYS A 61 14.64 4.92 -3.65
N GLY A 62 14.50 4.60 -4.94
CA GLY A 62 13.48 5.21 -5.81
C GLY A 62 12.07 4.93 -5.32
N ALA A 63 11.76 3.68 -4.96
CA ALA A 63 10.47 3.30 -4.40
C ALA A 63 10.20 4.01 -3.06
N LEU A 64 11.18 3.99 -2.15
CA LEU A 64 11.08 4.64 -0.84
C LEU A 64 10.85 6.15 -0.97
N VAL A 65 11.55 6.82 -1.89
CA VAL A 65 11.39 8.26 -2.14
C VAL A 65 10.04 8.55 -2.79
N LEU A 66 9.60 7.73 -3.75
CA LEU A 66 8.33 7.92 -4.44
C LEU A 66 7.14 7.82 -3.47
N HIS A 67 7.12 6.77 -2.65
CA HIS A 67 6.03 6.53 -1.70
C HIS A 67 6.15 7.43 -0.46
N GLY A 68 7.35 7.58 0.10
CA GLY A 68 7.61 8.46 1.25
C GLY A 68 7.35 9.94 0.93
N GLY A 69 7.78 10.41 -0.25
CA GLY A 69 7.54 11.78 -0.69
C GLY A 69 6.06 12.09 -0.91
N THR A 70 5.27 11.08 -1.28
CA THR A 70 3.81 11.21 -1.44
C THR A 70 3.11 11.28 -0.09
N LEU A 71 3.53 10.46 0.89
CA LEU A 71 3.06 10.56 2.27
C LEU A 71 3.33 11.95 2.85
N ASP A 72 4.56 12.47 2.69
CA ASP A 72 4.93 13.81 3.15
C ASP A 72 4.17 14.92 2.40
N TYR A 73 3.98 14.80 1.08
CA TYR A 73 3.22 15.76 0.29
C TYR A 73 1.79 15.94 0.82
N PHE A 74 1.08 14.84 1.09
CA PHE A 74 -0.30 14.91 1.58
C PHE A 74 -0.39 15.40 3.02
N ARG A 75 0.61 15.10 3.86
CA ARG A 75 0.70 15.68 5.20
C ARG A 75 0.84 17.20 5.11
N ASP A 76 1.85 17.69 4.40
CA ASP A 76 2.15 19.12 4.27
C ASP A 76 0.94 19.85 3.65
N ARG A 77 0.33 19.29 2.60
CA ARG A 77 -0.84 19.87 1.92
C ARG A 77 -2.05 20.02 2.84
N THR A 78 -2.24 19.07 3.77
CA THR A 78 -3.38 19.07 4.67
C THR A 78 -3.14 19.92 5.91
N ALA A 79 -1.87 20.05 6.35
CA ALA A 79 -1.49 20.88 7.48
C ALA A 79 -1.44 22.38 7.12
N ASP A 80 -0.80 22.71 6.00
CA ASP A 80 -0.44 24.10 5.66
C ASP A 80 -1.24 24.66 4.46
N GLY A 81 -2.08 23.84 3.82
CA GLY A 81 -2.89 24.22 2.65
C GLY A 81 -2.10 24.39 1.34
N GLN A 82 -0.77 24.51 1.43
CA GLN A 82 0.17 24.51 0.32
C GLN A 82 1.25 23.46 0.55
N ALA A 83 1.61 22.72 -0.50
CA ALA A 83 2.68 21.73 -0.44
C ALA A 83 3.61 21.87 -1.63
N CYS A 84 4.90 22.03 -1.34
CA CYS A 84 5.96 22.06 -2.34
C CYS A 84 6.45 20.62 -2.60
N LEU A 85 6.25 20.12 -3.83
CA LEU A 85 6.68 18.78 -4.22
C LEU A 85 8.17 18.55 -3.95
N GLY A 86 9.04 19.50 -4.32
CA GLY A 86 10.48 19.37 -4.10
C GLY A 86 10.87 19.22 -2.63
N ALA A 87 10.19 19.93 -1.72
CA ALA A 87 10.47 19.86 -0.29
C ALA A 87 10.03 18.49 0.30
N ALA A 88 8.85 17.99 -0.09
CA ALA A 88 8.35 16.70 0.36
C ALA A 88 9.24 15.54 -0.10
N PHE A 89 9.59 15.51 -1.39
CA PHE A 89 10.46 14.45 -1.94
C PHE A 89 11.91 14.57 -1.47
N GLY A 90 12.43 15.79 -1.29
CA GLY A 90 13.75 16.02 -0.70
C GLY A 90 13.84 15.59 0.77
N ARG A 91 12.74 15.72 1.54
CA ARG A 91 12.65 15.19 2.91
C ARG A 91 12.65 13.66 2.91
N ALA A 92 11.83 13.04 2.06
CA ALA A 92 11.80 11.59 1.90
C ALA A 92 13.19 11.05 1.51
N PHE A 93 13.91 11.71 0.58
CA PHE A 93 15.28 11.35 0.21
C PHE A 93 16.26 11.39 1.39
N ARG A 94 16.22 12.44 2.22
CA ARG A 94 17.07 12.54 3.42
C ARG A 94 16.76 11.45 4.45
N HIS A 95 15.54 10.94 4.48
CA HIS A 95 15.08 9.94 5.46
C HIS A 95 15.00 8.52 4.91
N VAL A 96 15.56 8.25 3.71
CA VAL A 96 15.55 6.92 3.07
C VAL A 96 16.04 5.83 3.99
N ALA A 97 17.12 6.06 4.76
CA ALA A 97 17.66 5.04 5.66
C ALA A 97 16.67 4.63 6.77
N ALA A 98 15.98 5.61 7.37
CA ALA A 98 14.97 5.33 8.39
C ALA A 98 13.76 4.63 7.78
N PHE A 99 13.35 5.03 6.58
CA PHE A 99 12.23 4.43 5.88
C PHE A 99 12.55 3.01 5.38
N ALA A 100 13.81 2.73 5.02
CA ALA A 100 14.30 1.39 4.68
C ALA A 100 14.26 0.44 5.89
N ILE A 101 14.63 0.91 7.09
CA ILE A 101 14.52 0.12 8.32
C ILE A 101 13.05 -0.18 8.64
N TRP A 102 12.17 0.81 8.48
CA TRP A 102 10.73 0.57 8.60
C TRP A 102 10.24 -0.48 7.59
N LEU A 103 10.66 -0.37 6.32
CA LEU A 103 10.27 -1.30 5.28
C LEU A 103 10.76 -2.72 5.58
N PHE A 104 11.98 -2.86 6.12
CA PHE A 104 12.50 -4.15 6.57
C PHE A 104 11.63 -4.76 7.68
N ILE A 105 11.25 -3.97 8.69
CA ILE A 105 10.34 -4.42 9.76
C ILE A 105 8.97 -4.82 9.17
N ALA A 106 8.42 -3.99 8.28
CA ALA A 106 7.16 -4.26 7.60
C ALA A 106 7.23 -5.56 6.78
N TYR A 107 8.34 -5.80 6.07
CA TYR A 107 8.58 -7.00 5.29
C TYR A 107 8.66 -8.26 6.17
N VAL A 108 9.39 -8.21 7.28
CA VAL A 108 9.47 -9.33 8.23
C VAL A 108 8.09 -9.66 8.78
N LEU A 109 7.31 -8.65 9.18
CA LEU A 109 5.94 -8.84 9.66
C LEU A 109 5.03 -9.40 8.55
N TRP A 110 5.17 -8.91 7.33
CA TRP A 110 4.43 -9.39 6.17
C TRP A 110 4.65 -10.88 5.91
N ILE A 111 5.89 -11.36 5.99
CA ILE A 111 6.19 -12.79 5.88
C ILE A 111 5.43 -13.61 6.93
N GLN A 112 5.35 -13.13 8.18
CA GLN A 112 4.61 -13.83 9.23
C GLN A 112 3.12 -13.91 8.91
N PHE A 113 2.52 -12.84 8.38
CA PHE A 113 1.12 -12.87 7.95
C PHE A 113 0.89 -13.78 6.73
N ASN A 114 1.86 -13.87 5.82
CA ASN A 114 1.79 -14.77 4.68
C ASN A 114 1.94 -16.24 5.06
N HIS A 115 2.58 -16.55 6.18
CA HIS A 115 2.66 -17.93 6.67
C HIS A 115 1.26 -18.50 7.01
N LEU A 116 0.26 -17.65 7.24
CA LEU A 116 -1.12 -18.10 7.44
C LEU A 116 -1.72 -18.75 6.18
N ASP A 117 -1.20 -18.41 5.00
CA ASP A 117 -1.63 -18.99 3.73
C ASP A 117 -1.31 -20.48 3.64
N ALA A 118 -0.24 -20.93 4.32
CA ALA A 118 0.12 -22.34 4.41
C ALA A 118 -0.93 -23.20 5.12
N PHE A 119 -1.83 -22.57 5.90
CA PHE A 119 -2.89 -23.24 6.63
C PHE A 119 -4.27 -23.09 5.97
N SER A 120 -4.33 -22.53 4.76
CA SER A 120 -5.57 -22.25 4.02
C SER A 120 -6.45 -23.47 3.80
N GLU A 121 -5.86 -24.65 3.58
CA GLU A 121 -6.61 -25.90 3.44
C GLU A 121 -6.87 -26.61 4.78
N GLN A 122 -5.91 -26.49 5.72
CA GLN A 122 -5.89 -27.27 6.96
C GLN A 122 -6.88 -26.72 7.99
N ILE A 123 -6.93 -25.40 8.18
CA ILE A 123 -7.80 -24.78 9.19
C ILE A 123 -9.29 -24.96 8.86
N PRO A 124 -9.78 -24.66 7.64
CA PRO A 124 -11.18 -24.89 7.29
C PRO A 124 -11.58 -26.36 7.43
N THR A 125 -10.70 -27.28 7.01
CA THR A 125 -10.95 -28.72 7.10
C THR A 125 -11.02 -29.18 8.55
N PHE A 126 -10.09 -28.72 9.40
CA PHE A 126 -10.08 -29.01 10.84
C PHE A 126 -11.31 -28.43 11.55
N LEU A 127 -11.66 -27.16 11.30
CA LEU A 127 -12.86 -26.55 11.87
C LEU A 127 -14.12 -27.33 11.49
N ARG A 128 -14.20 -27.80 10.23
CA ARG A 128 -15.31 -28.63 9.77
C ARG A 128 -15.36 -29.98 10.47
N SER A 129 -14.22 -30.62 10.75
CA SER A 129 -14.19 -31.91 11.45
C SER A 129 -14.66 -31.79 12.90
N GLU A 130 -14.41 -30.66 13.55
CA GLU A 130 -14.86 -30.41 14.93
C GLU A 130 -16.36 -30.06 15.03
N PHE A 131 -16.97 -29.61 13.93
CA PHE A 131 -18.39 -29.26 13.96
C PHE A 131 -19.29 -30.48 14.23
N PRO A 132 -20.36 -30.34 15.03
CA PRO A 132 -21.37 -31.38 15.17
C PRO A 132 -22.11 -31.63 13.84
N VAL A 133 -22.68 -32.83 13.68
CA VAL A 133 -23.30 -33.29 12.41
C VAL A 133 -24.34 -32.32 11.86
N TRP A 134 -25.15 -31.70 12.74
CA TRP A 134 -26.16 -30.73 12.33
C TRP A 134 -25.53 -29.47 11.72
N LEU A 135 -24.39 -29.01 12.26
CA LEU A 135 -23.70 -27.81 11.78
C LEU A 135 -22.92 -28.08 10.48
N ARG A 136 -22.34 -29.28 10.32
CA ARG A 136 -21.69 -29.70 9.06
C ARG A 136 -22.66 -29.77 7.87
N ARG A 137 -23.96 -29.98 8.14
CA ARG A 137 -25.02 -29.96 7.12
C ARG A 137 -25.40 -28.54 6.71
N LEU A 138 -25.32 -27.57 7.62
CA LEU A 138 -25.67 -26.17 7.37
C LEU A 138 -24.54 -25.38 6.73
N ILE A 139 -23.29 -25.64 7.15
CA ILE A 139 -22.11 -24.93 6.65
C ILE A 139 -21.37 -25.86 5.70
N THR A 140 -21.11 -25.45 4.46
CA THR A 140 -20.31 -26.22 3.49
C THR A 140 -18.81 -26.00 3.70
N LEU A 141 -17.96 -26.91 3.21
CA LEU A 141 -16.50 -26.73 3.31
C LEU A 141 -16.06 -25.48 2.54
N ASN A 142 -16.63 -25.30 1.36
CA ASN A 142 -16.40 -24.13 0.52
C ASN A 142 -16.80 -22.82 1.24
N ALA A 143 -17.86 -22.81 2.05
CA ALA A 143 -18.20 -21.64 2.87
C ALA A 143 -17.13 -21.34 3.93
N LEU A 144 -16.53 -22.36 4.55
CA LEU A 144 -15.43 -22.18 5.51
C LEU A 144 -14.14 -21.72 4.84
N GLU A 145 -13.80 -22.27 3.68
CA GLU A 145 -12.65 -21.84 2.87
C GLU A 145 -12.79 -20.37 2.46
N ASN A 146 -13.96 -19.97 1.95
CA ASN A 146 -14.23 -18.58 1.59
C ASN A 146 -14.21 -17.65 2.81
N ALA A 147 -14.75 -18.08 3.96
CA ALA A 147 -14.68 -17.30 5.20
C ALA A 147 -13.24 -17.14 5.70
N TYR A 148 -12.43 -18.19 5.61
CA TYR A 148 -11.01 -18.14 5.94
C TYR A 148 -10.25 -17.19 5.01
N ALA A 149 -10.44 -17.32 3.70
CA ALA A 149 -9.83 -16.43 2.70
C ALA A 149 -10.25 -14.97 2.92
N ALA A 150 -11.51 -14.69 3.25
CA ALA A 150 -11.98 -13.36 3.61
C ALA A 150 -11.33 -12.84 4.90
N GLY A 151 -11.19 -13.69 5.93
CA GLY A 151 -10.50 -13.36 7.17
C GLY A 151 -9.02 -13.03 6.93
N GLN A 152 -8.34 -13.84 6.11
CA GLN A 152 -6.96 -13.60 5.69
C GLN A 152 -6.83 -12.31 4.90
N PHE A 153 -7.77 -12.02 3.99
CA PHE A 153 -7.80 -10.76 3.26
C PHE A 153 -7.91 -9.56 4.21
N VAL A 154 -8.83 -9.60 5.18
CA VAL A 154 -8.99 -8.54 6.19
C VAL A 154 -7.71 -8.39 7.01
N LEU A 155 -7.13 -9.50 7.47
CA LEU A 155 -5.93 -9.47 8.30
C LEU A 155 -4.73 -8.90 7.55
N GLN A 156 -4.49 -9.32 6.30
CA GLN A 156 -3.34 -8.89 5.51
C GLN A 156 -3.52 -7.46 4.96
N TRP A 157 -4.63 -7.21 4.27
CA TRP A 157 -4.79 -5.97 3.49
C TRP A 157 -5.42 -4.83 4.27
N ILE A 158 -6.16 -5.12 5.34
CA ILE A 158 -6.77 -4.09 6.19
C ILE A 158 -5.96 -3.93 7.46
N VAL A 159 -5.83 -4.99 8.27
CA VAL A 159 -5.19 -4.91 9.60
C VAL A 159 -3.70 -4.68 9.49
N ALA A 160 -2.95 -5.56 8.82
CA ALA A 160 -1.49 -5.44 8.77
C ALA A 160 -1.06 -4.15 8.06
N VAL A 161 -1.59 -3.88 6.86
CA VAL A 161 -1.34 -2.62 6.13
C VAL A 161 -1.75 -1.41 6.98
N GLY A 162 -2.95 -1.43 7.58
CA GLY A 162 -3.45 -0.35 8.42
C GLY A 162 -2.59 -0.08 9.67
N LEU A 163 -1.97 -1.10 10.25
CA LEU A 163 -1.05 -0.92 11.38
C LEU A 163 0.32 -0.36 10.94
N LEU A 164 0.77 -0.74 9.74
CA LEU A 164 2.10 -0.40 9.21
C LEU A 164 2.16 0.99 8.54
N LEU A 165 1.03 1.50 8.06
CA LEU A 165 0.95 2.79 7.34
C LEU A 165 1.25 4.03 8.20
N PRO A 166 0.72 4.20 9.44
CA PRO A 166 1.04 5.39 10.22
C PRO A 166 2.53 5.51 10.58
N PRO A 167 3.25 4.44 10.98
CA PRO A 167 4.70 4.49 11.19
C PRO A 167 5.46 4.80 9.90
N ALA A 168 4.94 4.38 8.73
CA ALA A 168 5.48 4.74 7.42
C ALA A 168 5.50 6.26 7.24
N LEU A 169 4.36 6.92 7.52
CA LEU A 169 4.25 8.38 7.46
C LEU A 169 5.22 9.06 8.44
N GLN A 170 5.32 8.55 9.67
CA GLN A 170 6.18 9.16 10.69
C GLN A 170 7.67 9.02 10.36
N THR A 171 8.09 7.89 9.81
CA THR A 171 9.48 7.64 9.43
C THR A 171 9.86 8.38 8.15
N ALA A 172 8.95 8.53 7.19
CA ALA A 172 9.14 9.40 6.03
C ALA A 172 9.37 10.87 6.47
N ASN A 173 8.55 11.37 7.41
CA ASN A 173 8.61 12.77 7.79
C ASN A 173 9.74 13.11 8.76
N LEU A 174 9.88 12.32 9.83
CA LEU A 174 10.76 12.62 10.97
C LEU A 174 12.06 11.80 10.94
N GLY A 175 12.23 10.93 9.96
CA GLY A 175 13.35 9.99 9.89
C GLY A 175 13.35 9.06 11.11
N PHE A 176 14.53 8.86 11.71
CA PHE A 176 14.69 8.01 12.90
C PHE A 176 13.88 8.46 14.11
N ARG A 177 13.53 9.76 14.20
CA ARG A 177 12.66 10.27 15.27
C ARG A 177 11.24 9.72 15.17
N GLY A 178 10.84 9.19 14.01
CA GLY A 178 9.59 8.48 13.80
C GLY A 178 9.47 7.18 14.63
N PHE A 179 10.59 6.57 15.04
CA PHE A 179 10.59 5.43 15.98
C PHE A 179 10.58 5.88 17.46
N GLY A 180 10.49 7.18 17.73
CA GLY A 180 10.47 7.71 19.09
C GLY A 180 9.06 7.80 19.69
N LYS A 181 8.99 8.29 20.94
CA LYS A 181 7.73 8.49 21.68
C LYS A 181 6.67 9.27 20.89
N LYS A 182 7.10 10.30 20.13
CA LYS A 182 6.19 11.12 19.30
C LYS A 182 5.54 10.29 18.19
N GLY A 183 6.33 9.47 17.49
CA GLY A 183 5.84 8.61 16.42
C GLY A 183 4.88 7.54 16.94
N PHE A 184 5.21 6.87 18.05
CA PHE A 184 4.31 5.89 18.66
C PHE A 184 3.01 6.50 19.21
N ALA A 185 3.08 7.70 19.79
CA ALA A 185 1.88 8.42 20.22
C ALA A 185 0.99 8.82 19.02
N ALA A 186 1.58 9.27 17.91
CA ALA A 186 0.86 9.57 16.68
C ALA A 186 0.27 8.30 16.03
N TRP A 187 0.98 7.18 16.08
CA TRP A 187 0.49 5.88 15.65
C TRP A 187 -0.75 5.46 16.43
N GLY A 188 -0.67 5.42 17.76
CA GLY A 188 -1.79 5.04 18.64
C GLY A 188 -3.03 5.91 18.40
N ARG A 189 -2.83 7.23 18.25
CA ARG A 189 -3.93 8.15 17.91
C ARG A 189 -4.54 7.89 16.54
N THR A 190 -3.75 7.47 15.55
CA THR A 190 -4.26 7.21 14.19
C THR A 190 -5.07 5.92 14.14
N ILE A 191 -4.55 4.84 14.72
CA ILE A 191 -5.22 3.53 14.73
C ILE A 191 -6.47 3.52 15.62
N ALA A 192 -6.60 4.44 16.58
CA ALA A 192 -7.80 4.55 17.40
C ALA A 192 -9.01 5.13 16.63
N ARG A 193 -8.82 5.61 15.39
CA ARG A 193 -9.86 6.31 14.63
C ARG A 193 -10.58 5.36 13.67
N LEU A 194 -11.90 5.25 13.82
CA LEU A 194 -12.74 4.47 12.92
C LEU A 194 -12.64 4.94 11.46
N ASP A 195 -12.64 6.27 11.24
CA ASP A 195 -12.55 6.88 9.92
C ASP A 195 -11.33 6.36 9.13
N TYR A 196 -10.21 6.17 9.83
CA TYR A 196 -8.97 5.68 9.25
C TYR A 196 -9.14 4.24 8.73
N TRP A 197 -9.70 3.36 9.56
CA TRP A 197 -9.97 1.97 9.18
C TRP A 197 -10.96 1.85 8.04
N ILE A 198 -11.99 2.70 8.00
CA ILE A 198 -12.95 2.74 6.88
C ILE A 198 -12.22 3.07 5.58
N VAL A 199 -11.34 4.08 5.56
CA VAL A 199 -10.60 4.44 4.35
C VAL A 199 -9.62 3.35 3.95
N VAL A 200 -8.89 2.75 4.89
CA VAL A 200 -7.99 1.62 4.60
C VAL A 200 -8.78 0.43 4.02
N ALA A 201 -9.94 0.10 4.61
CA ALA A 201 -10.80 -0.96 4.11
C ALA A 201 -11.30 -0.67 2.68
N ILE A 202 -11.76 0.54 2.40
CA ILE A 202 -12.18 0.94 1.05
C ILE A 202 -11.00 0.88 0.07
N ALA A 203 -9.83 1.36 0.48
CA ALA A 203 -8.63 1.31 -0.35
C ALA A 203 -8.18 -0.14 -0.64
N ALA A 204 -8.29 -1.05 0.32
CA ALA A 204 -8.01 -2.47 0.11
C ALA A 204 -9.04 -3.11 -0.85
N LEU A 205 -10.34 -2.81 -0.67
CA LEU A 205 -11.39 -3.33 -1.53
C LEU A 205 -11.26 -2.84 -2.97
N ILE A 206 -10.91 -1.56 -3.18
CA ILE A 206 -10.77 -0.99 -4.53
C ILE A 206 -9.41 -1.36 -5.14
N GLY A 207 -8.32 -1.15 -4.41
CA GLY A 207 -6.96 -1.31 -4.93
C GLY A 207 -6.50 -2.75 -5.04
N VAL A 208 -7.05 -3.67 -4.25
CA VAL A 208 -6.63 -5.08 -4.24
C VAL A 208 -7.76 -5.98 -4.74
N TRP A 209 -8.91 -5.97 -4.06
CA TRP A 209 -9.99 -6.90 -4.40
C TRP A 209 -10.59 -6.61 -5.78
N ALA A 210 -10.98 -5.37 -6.06
CA ALA A 210 -11.56 -4.99 -7.35
C ALA A 210 -10.54 -5.09 -8.49
N ALA A 211 -9.26 -4.78 -8.23
CA ALA A 211 -8.18 -5.00 -9.19
C ALA A 211 -8.00 -6.50 -9.52
N ASN A 212 -7.99 -7.38 -8.52
CA ASN A 212 -7.89 -8.83 -8.73
C ASN A 212 -9.14 -9.40 -9.42
N TRP A 213 -10.32 -8.90 -9.06
CA TRP A 213 -11.58 -9.24 -9.73
C TRP A 213 -11.53 -8.84 -11.20
N ASP A 214 -11.11 -7.61 -11.48
CA ASP A 214 -10.95 -7.13 -12.85
C ASP A 214 -9.97 -8.01 -13.61
N LEU A 215 -8.83 -8.43 -13.02
CA LEU A 215 -7.81 -9.30 -13.63
C LEU A 215 -8.19 -10.79 -13.74
N SER A 216 -9.20 -11.27 -13.01
CA SER A 216 -9.64 -12.67 -13.09
C SER A 216 -10.59 -12.94 -14.27
N TRP A 217 -11.29 -11.91 -14.75
CA TRP A 217 -12.17 -12.02 -15.92
C TRP A 217 -11.41 -12.50 -17.18
N ARG A 218 -12.04 -13.21 -18.11
CA ARG A 218 -11.40 -13.57 -19.40
C ARG A 218 -12.46 -13.55 -20.50
N PRO A 219 -12.19 -12.97 -21.67
CA PRO A 219 -13.09 -13.10 -22.81
C PRO A 219 -13.03 -14.53 -23.36
N THR A 220 -13.89 -15.43 -22.89
CA THR A 220 -14.04 -16.78 -23.45
C THR A 220 -15.16 -16.78 -24.48
N GLY A 221 -14.83 -16.47 -25.73
CA GLY A 221 -15.75 -16.54 -26.85
C GLY A 221 -15.15 -17.30 -28.03
N PRO A 222 -15.96 -18.04 -28.82
CA PRO A 222 -15.47 -18.79 -29.99
C PRO A 222 -14.86 -17.90 -31.08
N ASN A 223 -15.04 -16.57 -31.01
CA ASN A 223 -14.49 -15.57 -31.93
C ASN A 223 -13.36 -14.72 -31.32
N ALA A 224 -12.82 -15.12 -30.16
CA ALA A 224 -11.74 -14.38 -29.51
C ALA A 224 -10.44 -14.51 -30.33
N THR A 225 -10.01 -13.41 -30.94
CA THR A 225 -8.70 -13.36 -31.62
C THR A 225 -7.59 -13.06 -30.61
N PRO A 226 -6.35 -13.53 -30.83
CA PRO A 226 -5.21 -13.22 -29.95
C PRO A 226 -4.99 -11.72 -29.72
N ASN A 227 -5.30 -10.90 -30.73
CA ASN A 227 -5.22 -9.44 -30.63
C ASN A 227 -6.27 -8.86 -29.67
N MET A 228 -7.51 -9.38 -29.70
CA MET A 228 -8.56 -8.94 -28.78
C MET A 228 -8.26 -9.33 -27.33
N GLU A 229 -7.70 -10.51 -27.11
CA GLU A 229 -7.25 -10.94 -25.78
C GLU A 229 -6.13 -10.03 -25.25
N THR A 230 -5.15 -9.70 -26.11
CA THR A 230 -4.05 -8.80 -25.74
C THR A 230 -4.55 -7.41 -25.39
N VAL A 231 -5.42 -6.81 -26.22
CA VAL A 231 -5.98 -5.48 -25.96
C VAL A 231 -6.81 -5.47 -24.68
N SER A 232 -7.63 -6.51 -24.46
CA SER A 232 -8.42 -6.64 -23.23
C SER A 232 -7.53 -6.74 -21.99
N LEU A 233 -6.47 -7.54 -22.05
CA LEU A 233 -5.51 -7.68 -20.96
C LEU A 233 -4.82 -6.36 -20.64
N VAL A 234 -4.36 -5.63 -21.67
CA VAL A 234 -3.69 -4.33 -21.51
C VAL A 234 -4.61 -3.29 -20.86
N LEU A 235 -5.87 -3.21 -21.30
CA LEU A 235 -6.84 -2.27 -20.73
C LEU A 235 -7.16 -2.58 -19.27
N ARG A 236 -7.31 -3.86 -18.93
CA ARG A 236 -7.60 -4.31 -17.56
C ARG A 236 -6.42 -4.12 -16.63
N LEU A 237 -5.21 -4.41 -17.10
CA LEU A 237 -3.99 -4.10 -16.36
C LEU A 237 -3.85 -2.59 -16.11
N LEU A 238 -4.16 -1.76 -17.11
CA LEU A 238 -4.15 -0.31 -16.95
C LEU A 238 -5.22 0.15 -15.93
N LEU A 239 -6.43 -0.41 -15.99
CA LEU A 239 -7.50 -0.09 -15.04
C LEU A 239 -7.12 -0.49 -13.61
N ALA A 240 -6.68 -1.73 -13.40
CA ALA A 240 -6.20 -2.23 -12.11
C ALA A 240 -5.07 -1.34 -11.56
N TYR A 241 -4.13 -0.93 -12.41
CA TYR A 241 -3.04 -0.04 -12.03
C TYR A 241 -3.53 1.34 -11.58
N LEU A 242 -4.49 1.94 -12.31
CA LEU A 242 -5.11 3.20 -11.92
C LEU A 242 -5.90 3.09 -10.61
N LEU A 243 -6.58 1.97 -10.36
CA LEU A 243 -7.29 1.70 -9.10
C LEU A 243 -6.32 1.58 -7.92
N MET A 244 -5.16 0.94 -8.11
CA MET A 244 -4.10 0.88 -7.11
C MET A 244 -3.56 2.27 -6.77
N ILE A 245 -3.24 3.10 -7.78
CA ILE A 245 -2.78 4.47 -7.56
C ILE A 245 -3.85 5.31 -6.85
N ALA A 246 -5.12 5.21 -7.27
CA ALA A 246 -6.23 5.91 -6.62
C ALA A 246 -6.32 5.56 -5.13
N SER A 247 -6.22 4.27 -4.81
CA SER A 247 -6.32 3.74 -3.46
C SER A 247 -5.14 4.19 -2.60
N TRP A 248 -3.93 4.17 -3.16
CA TRP A 248 -2.73 4.68 -2.51
C TRP A 248 -2.81 6.17 -2.18
N LEU A 249 -3.17 7.01 -3.15
CA LEU A 249 -3.27 8.46 -2.98
C LEU A 249 -4.35 8.85 -1.98
N THR A 250 -5.50 8.16 -2.00
CA THR A 250 -6.59 8.36 -1.04
C THR A 250 -6.13 8.03 0.38
N THR A 251 -5.40 6.93 0.54
CA THR A 251 -4.84 6.51 1.84
C THR A 251 -3.82 7.52 2.35
N CYS A 252 -2.91 8.00 1.49
CA CYS A 252 -1.94 9.04 1.85
C CYS A 252 -2.64 10.34 2.27
N SER A 253 -3.67 10.76 1.54
CA SER A 253 -4.44 11.95 1.89
C SER A 253 -5.14 11.81 3.25
N MET A 254 -5.68 10.63 3.56
CA MET A 254 -6.32 10.38 4.85
C MET A 254 -5.33 10.36 6.00
N LEU A 255 -4.16 9.74 5.80
CA LEU A 255 -3.06 9.76 6.77
C LEU A 255 -2.58 11.19 7.04
N GLY A 256 -2.43 12.01 6.01
CA GLY A 256 -2.12 13.43 6.14
C GLY A 256 -3.17 14.19 6.96
N ALA A 257 -4.46 13.95 6.71
CA ALA A 257 -5.56 14.54 7.48
C ALA A 257 -5.58 14.09 8.95
N CYS A 258 -5.21 12.83 9.23
CA CYS A 258 -5.08 12.33 10.59
C CYS A 258 -3.90 12.95 11.35
N ALA A 259 -2.77 13.15 10.66
CA ALA A 259 -1.60 13.81 11.21
C ALA A 259 -1.86 15.29 11.51
N ALA A 260 -2.49 16.02 10.57
CA ALA A 260 -2.82 17.44 10.74
C ALA A 260 -3.75 17.69 11.94
N ARG A 261 -4.79 16.86 12.12
CA ARG A 261 -5.69 16.96 13.28
C ARG A 261 -5.03 16.65 14.62
N SER A 262 -3.95 15.88 14.62
CA SER A 262 -3.23 15.51 15.84
C SER A 262 -2.34 16.64 16.37
N GLY A 263 -2.32 17.81 15.73
CA GLY A 263 -1.48 18.95 16.13
C GLY A 263 0.01 18.69 15.92
N ASP A 264 0.36 17.72 15.06
CA ASP A 264 1.76 17.37 14.77
C ASP A 264 2.40 18.36 13.77
N SER A 265 2.14 19.66 13.97
CA SER A 265 2.76 20.79 13.25
C SER A 265 4.22 21.01 13.71
N GLY A 266 4.89 19.95 14.19
CA GLY A 266 6.16 19.98 14.90
C GLY A 266 7.39 20.07 14.00
N GLY A 267 7.33 20.88 12.95
CA GLY A 267 8.45 21.06 12.03
C GLY A 267 8.35 22.36 11.24
N LYS A 268 8.42 23.51 11.93
CA LYS A 268 8.91 24.72 11.26
C LYS A 268 10.29 24.37 10.68
N PRO A 269 10.55 24.58 9.37
CA PRO A 269 11.93 24.55 8.89
C PRO A 269 12.67 25.64 9.66
N ALA A 270 13.79 25.27 10.28
CA ALA A 270 14.75 26.26 10.75
C ALA A 270 15.14 27.09 9.52
N ALA A 271 14.92 28.41 9.61
CA ALA A 271 15.48 29.38 8.70
C ALA A 271 17.01 29.32 8.75
#